data_AF-A0A1V6S5I1-F1
#
_entry.id   AF-A0A1V6S5I1-F1
#
_cell.length_a   1.000
_cell.length_b   1.000
_cell.length_c   1.000
_cell.angle_alpha   90.00
_cell.angle_beta   90.00
_cell.angle_gamma   90.00
#
_symmetry.space_group_name_H-M   'P 1'
#
loop_
_entity.id
_entity.type
_entity.pdbx_description
1 polymer ?
#
loop_
_entity_poly.entity_id
_entity_poly.type
_entity_poly.pdbx_seq_one_letter_code
_entity_poly.pdbx_strand_id
1 'polypeptide(L)'
;MVHYKLLACLFVPFLLLTTWRASHSRRVSIKLPESVDQNAIIRALHDQQSFIKLNPVIIDVKQVPTKSKSFPAEWFQTTKTGDSIQTYMLNSIITVIPGLGPWGQKHIQFGTWLRNTESGIKTYADAPFGVSVGSQWMVQPDTMRGAEGWMLVVERTVECVWWLMPFVAYTYDGVHASVSRDLVNLAGNKEA
;
A
#
# COMPACT_ATOMS: atom_id res chain seq x y z
N MET A 1 -56.58 -17.27 -5.46
CA MET A 1 -55.30 -17.89 -5.04
C MET A 1 -54.23 -17.53 -6.07
N VAL A 2 -53.44 -16.49 -5.80
CA VAL A 2 -52.48 -15.90 -6.76
C VAL A 2 -51.05 -16.14 -6.30
N HIS A 3 -50.19 -16.42 -7.28
CA HIS A 3 -48.81 -16.91 -7.24
C HIS A 3 -47.83 -16.15 -6.31
N TYR A 4 -47.49 -16.74 -5.16
CA TYR A 4 -46.37 -16.30 -4.30
C TYR A 4 -44.99 -16.84 -4.78
N LYS A 5 -44.96 -17.89 -5.61
CA LYS A 5 -43.70 -18.59 -5.98
C LYS A 5 -42.79 -17.83 -6.96
N LEU A 6 -43.26 -16.75 -7.59
CA LEU A 6 -42.45 -15.96 -8.53
C LEU A 6 -41.64 -14.83 -7.87
N LEU A 7 -41.97 -14.39 -6.65
CA LEU A 7 -41.21 -13.33 -5.98
C LEU A 7 -39.92 -13.84 -5.32
N ALA A 8 -39.84 -15.10 -4.91
CA ALA A 8 -38.67 -15.64 -4.23
C ALA A 8 -37.43 -15.84 -5.15
N CYS A 9 -37.62 -15.89 -6.47
CA CYS A 9 -36.51 -16.05 -7.43
C CYS A 9 -35.84 -14.72 -7.85
N LEU A 10 -36.40 -13.56 -7.49
CA LEU A 10 -35.86 -12.25 -7.88
C LEU A 10 -35.06 -11.54 -6.78
N PHE A 11 -35.05 -12.05 -5.53
CA PHE A 11 -34.30 -11.43 -4.42
C PHE A 11 -32.87 -11.97 -4.22
N VAL A 12 -32.55 -13.15 -4.76
CA VAL A 12 -31.20 -13.74 -4.62
C VAL A 12 -30.15 -13.07 -5.53
N PRO A 13 -30.45 -12.58 -6.75
CA PRO A 13 -29.45 -11.88 -7.56
C PRO A 13 -29.12 -10.46 -7.05
N PHE A 14 -30.02 -9.84 -6.28
CA PHE A 14 -29.87 -8.43 -5.87
C PHE A 14 -28.89 -8.24 -4.70
N LEU A 15 -28.75 -9.25 -3.82
CA LEU A 15 -27.78 -9.24 -2.72
C LEU A 15 -26.33 -9.52 -3.16
N LEU A 16 -26.13 -10.05 -4.38
CA LEU A 16 -24.78 -10.25 -4.96
C LEU A 16 -24.23 -8.99 -5.66
N LEU A 17 -25.05 -7.95 -5.84
CA LEU A 17 -24.66 -6.71 -6.52
C LEU A 17 -24.20 -5.60 -5.56
N THR A 18 -24.47 -5.73 -4.26
CA THR A 18 -23.79 -4.90 -3.27
C THR A 18 -22.44 -5.54 -3.00
N THR A 19 -21.39 -5.09 -3.68
CA THR A 19 -20.02 -5.40 -3.25
C THR A 19 -19.82 -4.78 -1.87
N TRP A 20 -19.98 -5.57 -0.81
CA TRP A 20 -19.66 -5.15 0.56
C TRP A 20 -18.13 -4.99 0.64
N ARG A 21 -17.62 -3.85 0.15
CA ARG A 21 -16.23 -3.46 0.32
C ARG A 21 -16.08 -2.97 1.75
N ALA A 22 -15.11 -3.54 2.46
CA ALA A 22 -14.62 -2.99 3.71
C ALA A 22 -13.45 -2.06 3.40
N SER A 23 -13.31 -1.03 4.23
CA SER A 23 -12.15 -0.15 4.24
C SER A 23 -11.47 -0.25 5.60
N HIS A 24 -10.14 -0.37 5.61
CA HIS A 24 -9.34 -0.42 6.82
C HIS A 24 -8.19 0.57 6.70
N SER A 25 -8.22 1.60 7.54
CA SER A 25 -7.18 2.63 7.60
C SER A 25 -6.36 2.49 8.86
N ARG A 26 -5.03 2.63 8.73
CA ARG A 26 -4.10 2.54 9.85
C ARG A 26 -2.98 3.56 9.67
N ARG A 27 -2.60 4.19 10.78
CA ARG A 27 -1.42 5.05 10.88
C ARG A 27 -0.41 4.38 11.81
N VAL A 28 0.83 4.26 11.37
CA VAL A 28 1.95 3.73 12.15
C VAL A 28 3.05 4.78 12.16
N SER A 29 3.67 4.99 13.31
CA SER A 29 4.79 5.92 13.47
C SER A 29 5.98 5.16 14.08
N ILE A 30 7.17 5.37 13.52
CA ILE A 30 8.42 4.76 13.99
C ILE A 30 9.39 5.90 14.26
N LYS A 31 9.90 5.98 15.49
CA LYS A 31 10.94 6.95 15.84
C LYS A 31 12.23 6.59 15.10
N LEU A 32 12.79 7.56 14.39
CA LEU A 32 14.07 7.41 13.73
C LEU A 32 15.18 7.49 14.79
N PRO A 33 16.21 6.61 14.73
CA PRO A 33 17.41 6.78 15.53
C PRO A 33 18.08 8.13 15.24
N GLU A 34 18.72 8.74 16.23
CA GLU A 34 19.41 10.03 16.08
C GLU A 34 20.56 9.97 15.08
N SER A 35 21.13 8.79 14.84
CA SER A 35 22.18 8.56 13.85
C SER A 35 21.68 8.53 12.40
N VAL A 36 20.35 8.52 12.17
CA VAL A 36 19.78 8.43 10.82
C VAL A 36 19.31 9.80 10.35
N ASP A 37 19.96 10.34 9.32
CA ASP A 37 19.54 11.57 8.65
C ASP A 37 18.16 11.41 8.00
N GLN A 38 17.22 12.29 8.36
CA GLN A 38 15.88 12.33 7.77
C GLN A 38 15.91 12.47 6.24
N ASN A 39 16.87 13.22 5.69
CA ASN A 39 16.99 13.40 4.25
C ASN A 39 17.51 12.14 3.56
N ALA A 40 18.26 11.28 4.25
CA ALA A 40 18.63 9.96 3.73
C ALA A 40 17.40 9.05 3.57
N ILE A 41 16.47 9.09 4.52
CA ILE A 41 15.18 8.37 4.41
C ILE A 41 14.34 8.92 3.25
N ILE A 42 14.20 10.24 3.12
CA ILE A 42 13.44 10.86 2.02
C ILE A 42 14.05 10.49 0.67
N ARG A 43 15.38 10.56 0.53
CA ARG A 43 16.07 10.13 -0.69
C ARG A 43 15.85 8.64 -0.99
N ALA A 44 15.85 7.78 0.03
CA ALA A 44 15.57 6.36 -0.14
C ALA A 44 14.12 6.09 -0.57
N LEU A 45 13.14 6.86 -0.06
CA LEU A 45 11.76 6.81 -0.52
C LEU A 45 11.61 7.28 -1.97
N HIS A 46 12.36 8.33 -2.35
CA HIS A 46 12.32 8.91 -3.70
C HIS A 46 13.03 8.04 -4.74
N ASP A 47 13.94 7.16 -4.33
CA ASP A 47 14.42 6.04 -5.15
C ASP A 47 13.33 4.96 -5.23
N GLN A 48 12.29 5.26 -6.01
CA GLN A 48 11.04 4.50 -6.04
C GLN A 48 11.25 3.02 -6.36
N GLN A 49 12.15 2.69 -7.29
CA GLN A 49 12.38 1.31 -7.67
C GLN A 49 13.06 0.52 -6.53
N SER A 50 14.06 1.11 -5.87
CA SER A 50 14.68 0.51 -4.68
C SER A 50 13.70 0.39 -3.53
N PHE A 51 12.89 1.44 -3.30
CA PHE A 51 11.84 1.44 -2.28
C PHE A 51 10.82 0.31 -2.49
N ILE A 52 10.30 0.12 -3.72
CA ILE A 52 9.38 -0.98 -4.03
C ILE A 52 10.00 -2.34 -3.73
N LYS A 53 11.30 -2.52 -4.02
CA LYS A 53 12.01 -3.78 -3.78
C LYS A 53 12.22 -4.10 -2.29
N LEU A 54 12.02 -3.15 -1.38
CA LEU A 54 12.01 -3.43 0.07
C LEU A 54 10.80 -4.29 0.48
N ASN A 55 9.76 -4.35 -0.35
CA ASN A 55 8.58 -5.16 -0.04
C ASN A 55 8.87 -6.66 -0.31
N PRO A 56 8.83 -7.52 0.72
CA PRO A 56 9.26 -8.92 0.61
C PRO A 56 8.35 -9.78 -0.27
N VAL A 57 7.15 -9.32 -0.62
CA VAL A 57 6.25 -10.08 -1.52
C VAL A 57 6.48 -9.75 -3.00
N ILE A 58 7.28 -8.73 -3.32
CA ILE A 58 7.57 -8.32 -4.68
C ILE A 58 8.74 -9.13 -5.22
N ILE A 59 8.55 -9.79 -6.36
CA ILE A 59 9.58 -10.60 -7.03
C ILE A 59 10.20 -9.89 -8.23
N ASP A 60 9.45 -9.00 -8.88
CA ASP A 60 9.90 -8.25 -10.06
C ASP A 60 9.17 -6.91 -10.17
N VAL A 61 9.89 -5.92 -10.70
CA VAL A 61 9.45 -4.53 -10.81
C VAL A 61 9.81 -4.00 -12.18
N LYS A 62 8.79 -3.64 -12.97
CA LYS A 62 8.96 -3.05 -14.29
C LYS A 62 8.29 -1.67 -14.35
N GLN A 63 9.08 -0.62 -14.57
CA GLN A 63 8.51 0.69 -14.87
C GLN A 63 7.80 0.64 -16.23
N VAL A 64 6.60 1.22 -16.30
CA VAL A 64 5.79 1.28 -17.52
C VAL A 64 5.36 2.72 -17.79
N PRO A 65 5.08 3.09 -19.05
CA PRO A 65 4.59 4.43 -19.36
C PRO A 65 3.34 4.77 -18.54
N THR A 66 3.38 5.90 -17.83
CA THR A 66 2.22 6.41 -17.10
C THR A 66 1.14 6.80 -18.10
N LYS A 67 0.06 6.01 -18.17
CA LYS A 67 -1.12 6.40 -18.96
C LYS A 67 -1.78 7.58 -18.27
N SER A 68 -2.12 8.64 -19.02
CA SER A 68 -2.92 9.76 -18.51
C SER A 68 -4.36 9.32 -18.27
N LYS A 69 -4.58 8.44 -17.29
CA LYS A 69 -5.91 8.15 -16.78
C LYS A 69 -6.15 9.03 -15.55
N SER A 70 -7.39 9.44 -15.37
CA SER A 70 -7.91 9.91 -14.09
C SER A 70 -7.50 8.92 -13.01
N PHE A 71 -6.56 9.28 -12.15
CA PHE A 71 -6.15 8.42 -11.04
C PHE A 71 -7.36 8.26 -10.13
N PRO A 72 -7.73 7.03 -9.71
CA PRO A 72 -9.00 6.80 -9.03
C PRO A 72 -9.18 7.60 -7.73
N ALA A 73 -8.06 7.94 -7.08
CA ALA A 73 -8.02 8.60 -5.80
C ALA A 73 -7.67 10.10 -5.91
N GLU A 74 -8.62 10.99 -5.60
CA GLU A 74 -8.39 12.44 -5.55
C GLU A 74 -7.23 12.83 -4.61
N TRP A 75 -7.08 12.13 -3.48
CA TRP A 75 -6.01 12.38 -2.50
C TRP A 75 -4.60 12.15 -3.09
N PHE A 76 -4.49 11.33 -4.14
CA PHE A 76 -3.25 11.03 -4.86
C PHE A 76 -2.89 12.13 -5.88
N GLN A 77 -3.88 12.90 -6.32
CA GLN A 77 -3.73 13.90 -7.38
C GLN A 77 -3.26 15.27 -6.90
N THR A 78 -2.94 15.45 -5.61
CA THR A 78 -2.63 16.75 -5.01
C THR A 78 -1.64 17.58 -5.85
N THR A 79 -2.08 18.75 -6.30
CA THR A 79 -1.44 19.62 -7.31
C THR A 79 -0.19 20.37 -6.83
N LYS A 80 0.11 20.33 -5.52
CA LYS A 80 1.19 21.13 -4.92
C LYS A 80 2.60 20.60 -5.24
N THR A 81 2.73 19.31 -5.48
CA THR A 81 4.00 18.63 -5.79
C THR A 81 4.09 18.52 -7.30
N GLY A 82 4.95 19.34 -7.93
CA GLY A 82 5.17 19.35 -9.38
C GLY A 82 5.70 18.02 -9.96
N ASP A 83 5.95 17.02 -9.11
CA ASP A 83 6.45 15.72 -9.48
C ASP A 83 5.42 14.89 -10.28
N SER A 84 5.92 14.32 -11.37
CA SER A 84 5.18 13.41 -12.24
C SER A 84 4.87 12.09 -11.52
N ILE A 85 3.66 11.57 -11.70
CA ILE A 85 3.31 10.23 -11.24
C ILE A 85 4.04 9.20 -12.11
N GLN A 86 4.72 8.27 -11.46
CA GLN A 86 5.36 7.14 -12.11
C GLN A 86 4.53 5.88 -11.92
N THR A 87 4.46 5.04 -12.95
CA THR A 87 3.69 3.79 -12.93
C THR A 87 4.63 2.60 -13.03
N TYR A 88 4.37 1.59 -12.21
CA TYR A 88 5.12 0.34 -12.20
C TYR A 88 4.15 -0.84 -12.33
N MET A 89 4.57 -1.86 -13.05
CA MET A 89 3.96 -3.18 -13.06
C MET A 89 4.76 -4.06 -12.10
N LEU A 90 4.09 -4.58 -11.07
CA LEU A 90 4.69 -5.43 -10.06
C LEU A 90 4.28 -6.87 -10.28
N ASN A 91 5.22 -7.79 -10.12
CA ASN A 91 4.93 -9.21 -9.94
C ASN A 91 5.13 -9.55 -8.47
N SER A 92 4.20 -10.29 -7.88
CA SER A 92 4.24 -10.62 -6.46
C SER A 92 3.78 -12.05 -6.20
N ILE A 93 4.30 -12.62 -5.11
CA ILE A 93 3.84 -13.91 -4.59
C ILE A 93 3.18 -13.64 -3.24
N ILE A 94 1.87 -13.90 -3.16
CA ILE A 94 1.10 -13.72 -1.93
C ILE A 94 0.62 -15.07 -1.41
N THR A 95 0.60 -15.24 -0.09
CA THR A 95 -0.04 -16.39 0.55
C THR A 95 -1.54 -16.13 0.61
N VAL A 96 -2.31 -16.93 -0.14
CA VAL A 96 -3.78 -16.88 -0.13
C VAL A 96 -4.34 -17.85 0.91
N ILE A 97 -3.70 -19.02 1.09
CA ILE A 97 -4.10 -20.02 2.06
C ILE A 97 -2.93 -20.32 3.00
N PRO A 98 -2.93 -19.79 4.24
CA PRO A 98 -1.89 -20.07 5.22
C PRO A 98 -1.78 -21.56 5.54
N GLY A 99 -0.57 -22.04 5.83
CA GLY A 99 -0.30 -23.42 6.26
C GLY A 99 -0.14 -24.46 5.14
N LEU A 100 -0.48 -24.14 3.88
CA LEU A 100 -0.32 -25.05 2.74
C LEU A 100 1.02 -24.90 2.00
N GLY A 101 1.98 -24.16 2.58
CA GLY A 101 3.28 -23.92 1.95
C GLY A 101 3.14 -23.30 0.55
N PRO A 102 3.96 -23.73 -0.43
CA PRO A 102 3.90 -23.22 -1.81
C PRO A 102 2.54 -23.40 -2.50
N TRP A 103 1.75 -24.42 -2.12
CA TRP A 103 0.44 -24.68 -2.71
C TRP A 103 -0.60 -23.63 -2.30
N GLY A 104 -0.38 -22.95 -1.17
CA GLY A 104 -1.20 -21.83 -0.71
C GLY A 104 -0.79 -20.47 -1.28
N GLN A 105 0.26 -20.42 -2.11
CA GLN A 105 0.77 -19.18 -2.69
C GLN A 105 0.19 -18.91 -4.08
N LYS A 106 0.05 -17.63 -4.42
CA LYS A 106 -0.43 -17.19 -5.72
C LYS A 106 0.50 -16.12 -6.29
N HIS A 107 0.91 -16.33 -7.54
CA HIS A 107 1.55 -15.30 -8.35
C HIS A 107 0.48 -14.34 -8.87
N ILE A 108 0.68 -13.06 -8.59
CA ILE A 108 -0.18 -11.97 -9.04
C ILE A 108 0.66 -10.91 -9.73
N GLN A 109 0.02 -10.20 -10.67
CA GLN A 109 0.61 -9.06 -11.34
C GLN A 109 -0.37 -7.89 -11.24
N PHE A 110 0.13 -6.71 -10.88
CA PHE A 110 -0.70 -5.51 -10.73
C PHE A 110 0.06 -4.21 -10.95
N GLY A 111 -0.70 -3.17 -11.30
CA GLY A 111 -0.17 -1.81 -11.46
C GLY A 111 -0.10 -1.09 -10.12
N THR A 112 0.97 -0.32 -9.92
CA THR A 112 1.10 0.63 -8.83
C THR A 112 1.52 1.99 -9.37
N TRP A 113 1.09 3.04 -8.69
CA TRP A 113 1.40 4.42 -8.97
C TRP A 113 2.11 5.02 -7.78
N LEU A 114 3.21 5.73 -8.05
CA LEU A 114 4.02 6.35 -7.03
C LEU A 114 4.23 7.82 -7.38
N ARG A 115 4.23 8.65 -6.35
CA ARG A 115 4.45 10.10 -6.46
C ARG A 115 5.28 10.55 -5.27
N ASN A 116 6.40 11.17 -5.58
CA ASN A 116 7.22 11.82 -4.57
C ASN A 116 6.46 13.03 -3.99
N THR A 117 6.76 13.30 -2.73
CA THR A 117 6.30 14.47 -1.99
C THR A 117 7.48 15.08 -1.27
N GLU A 118 7.36 16.32 -0.83
CA GLU A 118 8.43 17.03 -0.11
C GLU A 118 8.97 16.22 1.08
N SER A 119 8.10 15.56 1.84
CA SER A 119 8.48 14.81 3.04
C SER A 119 8.55 13.29 2.86
N GLY A 120 8.36 12.76 1.64
CA GLY A 120 8.36 11.31 1.42
C GLY A 120 7.66 10.90 0.12
N ILE A 121 6.79 9.89 0.17
CA ILE A 121 6.17 9.30 -1.03
C ILE A 121 4.72 8.85 -0.79
N LYS A 122 3.87 9.04 -1.80
CA LYS A 122 2.53 8.45 -1.90
C LYS A 122 2.55 7.27 -2.85
N THR A 123 1.85 6.21 -2.49
CA THR A 123 1.65 5.03 -3.34
C THR A 123 0.18 4.65 -3.43
N TYR A 124 -0.20 4.14 -4.58
CA TYR A 124 -1.52 3.56 -4.82
C TYR A 124 -1.37 2.30 -5.67
N ALA A 125 -2.19 1.28 -5.45
CA ALA A 125 -2.18 0.06 -6.24
C ALA A 125 -3.58 -0.57 -6.29
N ASP A 126 -3.92 -1.14 -7.44
CA ASP A 126 -5.10 -1.98 -7.63
C ASP A 126 -4.63 -3.41 -7.90
N ALA A 127 -4.68 -4.23 -6.86
CA ALA A 127 -4.31 -5.63 -6.90
C ALA A 127 -5.52 -6.52 -7.27
N PRO A 128 -5.30 -7.79 -7.66
CA PRO A 128 -6.38 -8.72 -7.95
C PRO A 128 -7.33 -8.92 -6.77
N PHE A 129 -8.49 -9.50 -7.05
CA PHE A 129 -9.56 -9.77 -6.06
C PHE A 129 -10.20 -8.52 -5.46
N GLY A 130 -10.16 -7.39 -6.19
CA GLY A 130 -10.82 -6.15 -5.78
C GLY A 130 -10.12 -5.45 -4.60
N VAL A 131 -8.83 -5.71 -4.43
CA VAL A 131 -8.00 -5.11 -3.39
C VAL A 131 -7.39 -3.81 -3.93
N SER A 132 -7.78 -2.68 -3.35
CA SER A 132 -7.17 -1.38 -3.62
C SER A 132 -6.40 -0.94 -2.38
N VAL A 133 -5.21 -0.38 -2.59
CA VAL A 133 -4.31 -0.03 -1.50
C VAL A 133 -3.72 1.33 -1.74
N GLY A 134 -3.89 2.24 -0.78
CA GLY A 134 -3.23 3.53 -0.72
C GLY A 134 -2.28 3.59 0.47
N SER A 135 -1.11 4.22 0.29
CA SER A 135 -0.28 4.62 1.42
C SER A 135 0.45 5.93 1.20
N GLN A 136 0.74 6.61 2.30
CA GLN A 136 1.54 7.81 2.37
C GLN A 136 2.62 7.61 3.43
N TRP A 137 3.87 7.68 2.98
CA TRP A 137 5.07 7.54 3.78
C TRP A 137 5.69 8.92 3.93
N MET A 138 5.89 9.38 5.16
CA MET A 138 6.34 10.73 5.47
C MET A 138 7.38 10.70 6.56
N VAL A 139 8.38 11.56 6.45
CA VAL A 139 9.27 11.90 7.56
C VAL A 139 8.79 13.21 8.16
N GLN A 140 8.55 13.24 9.47
CA GLN A 140 8.05 14.41 10.18
C GLN A 140 8.65 14.52 11.58
N PRO A 141 8.67 15.73 12.19
CA PRO A 141 9.17 15.91 13.55
C PRO A 141 8.37 15.10 14.59
N ASP A 142 9.05 14.64 15.64
CA ASP A 142 8.41 14.04 16.82
C ASP A 142 7.84 15.12 17.74
N THR A 143 6.57 15.45 17.54
CA THR A 143 5.88 16.46 18.35
C THR A 143 5.32 15.91 19.67
N MET A 144 5.33 14.59 19.89
CA MET A 144 4.73 14.01 21.10
C MET A 144 5.62 14.08 22.34
N ARG A 145 6.94 14.30 22.18
CA ARG A 145 7.91 14.29 23.28
C ARG A 145 8.77 15.55 23.40
N GLY A 146 8.33 16.68 22.84
CA GLY A 146 9.04 17.96 23.00
C GLY A 146 10.10 18.25 21.94
N ALA A 147 9.79 17.99 20.67
CA ALA A 147 10.52 18.43 19.47
C ALA A 147 11.92 17.83 19.20
N GLU A 148 12.44 16.97 20.07
CA GLU A 148 13.72 16.29 19.85
C GLU A 148 13.54 14.98 19.08
N GLY A 149 13.58 15.08 17.75
CA GLY A 149 13.75 13.94 16.85
C GLY A 149 12.79 13.90 15.67
N TRP A 150 12.97 12.86 14.85
CA TRP A 150 12.20 12.61 13.64
C TRP A 150 11.50 11.26 13.71
N MET A 151 10.37 11.15 13.00
CA MET A 151 9.64 9.90 12.87
C MET A 151 9.33 9.61 11.40
N LEU A 152 9.42 8.34 11.03
CA LEU A 152 8.79 7.81 9.83
C LEU A 152 7.33 7.49 10.15
N VAL A 153 6.41 8.16 9.47
CA VAL A 153 4.97 7.96 9.58
C VAL A 153 4.44 7.32 8.32
N VAL A 154 3.66 6.26 8.49
CA VAL A 154 3.03 5.53 7.41
C VAL A 154 1.53 5.53 7.64
N GLU A 155 0.82 6.27 6.80
CA GLU A 155 -0.63 6.25 6.72
C GLU A 155 -1.03 5.34 5.57
N ARG A 156 -2.00 4.46 5.80
CA ARG A 156 -2.45 3.52 4.79
C ARG A 156 -3.93 3.27 4.88
N THR A 157 -4.50 2.97 3.73
CA THR A 157 -5.88 2.56 3.55
C THR A 157 -5.91 1.37 2.61
N VAL A 158 -6.57 0.29 3.05
CA VAL A 158 -6.83 -0.90 2.26
C VAL A 158 -8.33 -0.99 2.06
N GLU A 159 -8.75 -1.26 0.82
CA GLU A 159 -10.14 -1.50 0.47
C GLU A 159 -10.25 -2.84 -0.26
N CYS A 160 -11.07 -3.75 0.24
CA CYS A 160 -11.32 -5.04 -0.39
C CYS A 160 -12.70 -5.58 -0.02
N VAL A 161 -13.10 -6.72 -0.59
CA VAL A 161 -14.29 -7.43 -0.11
C VAL A 161 -14.12 -7.79 1.38
N TRP A 162 -15.16 -7.59 2.17
CA TRP A 162 -15.08 -7.64 3.64
C TRP A 162 -14.47 -8.94 4.21
N TRP A 163 -14.74 -10.08 3.59
CA TRP A 163 -14.23 -11.39 4.02
C TRP A 163 -12.72 -11.58 3.76
N LEU A 164 -12.13 -10.83 2.81
CA LEU A 164 -10.68 -10.81 2.60
C LEU A 164 -9.95 -9.89 3.58
N MET A 165 -10.65 -8.93 4.19
CA MET A 165 -10.03 -7.84 4.95
C MET A 165 -9.08 -8.34 6.06
N PRO A 166 -9.42 -9.34 6.90
CA PRO A 166 -8.50 -9.81 7.93
C PRO A 166 -7.16 -10.31 7.37
N PHE A 167 -7.19 -11.03 6.25
CA PHE A 167 -5.98 -11.58 5.62
C PHE A 167 -5.15 -10.49 4.95
N VAL A 168 -5.82 -9.56 4.25
CA VAL A 168 -5.13 -8.45 3.59
C VAL A 168 -4.51 -7.53 4.64
N ALA A 169 -5.25 -7.14 5.68
CA ALA A 169 -4.73 -6.32 6.77
C ALA A 169 -3.54 -6.99 7.47
N TYR A 170 -3.64 -8.28 7.81
CA TYR A 170 -2.55 -9.03 8.43
C TYR A 170 -1.29 -9.08 7.56
N THR A 171 -1.44 -9.42 6.28
CA THR A 171 -0.30 -9.48 5.34
C THR A 171 0.34 -8.11 5.16
N TYR A 172 -0.50 -7.09 5.03
CA TYR A 172 -0.05 -5.72 4.79
C TYR A 172 0.63 -5.12 6.02
N ASP A 173 0.17 -5.46 7.23
CA ASP A 173 0.84 -5.15 8.49
C ASP A 173 2.27 -5.67 8.51
N GLY A 174 2.47 -6.95 8.20
CA GLY A 174 3.79 -7.57 8.16
C GLY A 174 4.72 -6.94 7.10
N VAL A 175 4.19 -6.70 5.90
CA VAL A 175 4.95 -6.05 4.81
C VAL A 175 5.43 -4.66 5.22
N HIS A 176 4.56 -3.82 5.76
CA HIS A 176 4.92 -2.45 6.16
C HIS A 176 5.92 -2.40 7.30
N ALA A 177 5.80 -3.31 8.27
CA ALA A 177 6.78 -3.45 9.33
C ALA A 177 8.16 -3.82 8.77
N SER A 178 8.22 -4.74 7.80
CA SER A 178 9.47 -5.11 7.13
C SER A 178 10.07 -3.94 6.34
N VAL A 179 9.27 -3.30 5.47
CA VAL A 179 9.72 -2.18 4.65
C VAL A 179 10.24 -1.04 5.52
N SER A 180 9.55 -0.71 6.62
CA SER A 180 9.99 0.37 7.51
C SER A 180 11.32 0.06 8.18
N ARG A 181 11.50 -1.18 8.67
CA ARG A 181 12.75 -1.65 9.27
C ARG A 181 13.90 -1.60 8.25
N ASP A 182 13.67 -2.14 7.06
CA ASP A 182 14.69 -2.22 6.01
C ASP A 182 15.04 -0.83 5.45
N LEU A 183 14.07 0.09 5.39
CA LEU A 183 14.29 1.48 5.01
C LEU A 183 15.17 2.23 6.02
N VAL A 184 14.90 2.07 7.32
CA VAL A 184 15.73 2.68 8.38
C VAL A 184 17.14 2.13 8.35
N ASN A 185 17.30 0.82 8.17
CA ASN A 185 18.60 0.18 8.04
C ASN A 185 19.36 0.68 6.81
N LEU A 186 18.69 0.81 5.67
CA LEU A 186 19.29 1.31 4.43
C LEU A 186 19.79 2.75 4.58
N ALA A 187 19.05 3.60 5.28
CA ALA A 187 19.46 4.98 5.53
C ALA A 187 20.58 5.08 6.56
N GLY A 188 20.62 4.21 7.57
CA GLY A 188 21.66 4.20 8.59
C GLY A 188 23.01 3.66 8.12
N ASN A 189 23.05 2.83 7.07
CA ASN A 189 24.28 2.17 6.62
C ASN A 189 25.08 2.94 5.55
N LYS A 190 24.63 4.11 5.09
CA LYS A 190 25.30 4.87 3.99
C LYS A 190 26.50 5.73 4.42
N GLU A 191 27.01 5.55 5.64
CA GLU A 191 28.21 6.24 6.15
C GLU A 191 29.45 5.33 6.29
N ALA A 192 29.55 4.24 5.50
CA ALA A 192 30.75 3.41 5.42
C ALA A 192 31.41 3.47 4.03
#